data_AF-A0A8J9V977-F1
#
_entry.id   AF-A0A8J9V977-F1
#
_cell.length_a   1.000
_cell.length_b   1.000
_cell.length_c   1.000
_cell.angle_alpha   90.00
_cell.angle_beta   90.00
_cell.angle_gamma   90.00
#
_symmetry.space_group_name_H-M   'P 1'
#
loop_
_entity.id
_entity.type
_entity.pdbx_description
1 polymer ?
#
loop_
_entity_poly.entity_id
_entity_poly.type
_entity_poly.pdbx_seq_one_letter_code
_entity_poly.pdbx_strand_id
1 'polypeptide(L)'
;MNKHENVKYYNVEKSQNIKKLLIENIEHHKMIMKLVRNGYPNKEALAIYGSLTIWMFQQLTQISIIFESIASESETIKDAIYDLPWESMDLKNRKIVLSFLSHAQTPITFKASGLISVGVRTMAEIIKTSFSYYLMLHTAAKLEA
;
A
#
# COMPACT_ATOMS: atom_id res chain seq x y z
N MET A 1 31.78 22.79 23.37
CA MET A 1 30.72 22.88 22.33
C MET A 1 30.09 21.50 22.11
N ASN A 2 29.65 20.86 23.18
CA ASN A 2 28.27 20.74 23.70
C ASN A 2 27.33 19.78 22.92
N LYS A 3 27.71 18.49 22.93
CA LYS A 3 26.93 17.35 22.41
C LYS A 3 25.50 17.28 22.98
N HIS A 4 25.28 17.82 24.18
CA HIS A 4 23.97 17.86 24.84
C HIS A 4 23.00 18.90 24.24
N GLU A 5 23.49 19.96 23.60
CA GLU A 5 22.64 20.96 22.93
C GLU A 5 22.05 20.40 21.64
N ASN A 6 22.88 19.81 20.78
CA ASN A 6 22.44 19.22 19.51
C ASN A 6 21.40 18.11 19.69
N VAL A 7 21.52 17.31 20.77
CA VAL A 7 20.52 16.28 21.11
C VAL A 7 19.20 16.89 21.57
N LYS A 8 19.22 18.02 22.30
CA LYS A 8 17.99 18.75 22.68
C LYS A 8 17.31 19.35 21.45
N TYR A 9 18.06 20.00 20.56
CA TYR A 9 17.51 20.58 19.34
C TYR A 9 16.87 19.53 18.43
N TYR A 10 17.56 18.41 18.19
CA TYR A 10 17.03 17.30 17.40
C TYR A 10 15.75 16.68 18.00
N ASN A 11 15.68 16.57 19.32
CA ASN A 11 14.47 16.06 19.99
C ASN A 11 13.29 17.03 19.94
N VAL A 12 13.54 18.34 20.00
CA VAL A 12 12.50 19.37 19.91
C VAL A 12 11.92 19.43 18.48
N GLU A 13 12.76 19.40 17.46
CA GLU A 13 12.33 19.39 16.06
C GLU A 13 11.50 18.14 15.73
N LYS A 14 11.96 16.95 16.17
CA LYS A 14 11.21 15.71 16.02
C LYS A 14 9.84 15.77 16.70
N SER A 15 9.76 16.37 17.90
CA SER A 15 8.51 16.57 18.63
C SER A 15 7.55 17.54 17.91
N GLN A 16 8.07 18.60 17.29
CA GLN A 16 7.25 19.52 16.48
C GLN A 16 6.72 18.87 15.21
N ASN A 17 7.54 18.06 14.52
CA ASN A 17 7.11 17.33 13.34
C ASN A 17 6.01 16.31 13.67
N ILE A 18 6.11 15.59 14.80
CA ILE A 18 5.06 14.67 15.25
C ILE A 18 3.75 15.42 15.56
N LYS A 19 3.82 16.58 16.22
CA LYS A 19 2.62 17.40 16.48
C LYS A 19 1.96 17.87 15.18
N LYS A 20 2.77 18.27 14.19
CA LYS A 20 2.27 18.67 12.87
C LYS A 20 1.55 17.52 12.15
N LEU A 21 2.15 16.33 12.14
CA LEU A 21 1.56 15.12 11.57
C LEU A 21 0.26 14.71 12.30
N LEU A 22 0.21 14.86 13.63
CA LEU A 22 -0.99 14.58 14.42
C LEU A 22 -2.13 15.54 14.10
N ILE A 23 -1.84 16.84 13.96
CA ILE A 23 -2.83 17.84 13.58
C ILE A 23 -3.39 17.55 12.18
N GLU A 24 -2.51 17.23 11.22
CA GLU A 24 -2.92 16.85 9.87
C GLU A 24 -3.82 15.61 9.86
N ASN A 25 -3.47 14.60 10.66
CA ASN A 25 -4.28 13.38 10.78
C ASN A 25 -5.65 13.63 11.43
N ILE A 26 -5.70 14.51 12.44
CA ILE A 26 -6.97 14.95 13.07
C ILE A 26 -7.83 15.72 12.06
N GLU A 27 -7.25 16.56 11.22
CA GLU A 27 -7.99 17.30 10.19
C GLU A 27 -8.53 16.36 9.09
N HIS A 28 -7.75 15.37 8.65
CA HIS A 28 -8.26 14.32 7.76
C HIS A 28 -9.42 13.53 8.39
N HIS A 29 -9.33 13.18 9.68
CA HIS A 29 -10.43 12.53 10.38
C HIS A 29 -11.67 13.42 10.51
N LYS A 30 -11.51 14.71 10.78
CA LYS A 30 -12.62 15.68 10.80
C LYS A 30 -13.26 15.84 9.43
N MET A 31 -12.47 15.83 8.36
CA MET A 31 -12.97 15.84 6.98
C MET A 31 -13.83 14.60 6.73
N ILE A 32 -13.34 13.41 7.05
CA ILE A 32 -14.10 12.14 6.93
C ILE A 32 -15.40 12.20 7.73
N MET A 33 -15.35 12.67 8.99
CA MET A 33 -16.54 12.78 9.85
C MET A 33 -17.57 13.80 9.32
N LYS A 34 -17.11 14.90 8.72
CA LYS A 34 -17.98 15.88 8.06
C LYS A 34 -18.63 15.31 6.79
N LEU A 35 -17.88 14.53 6.02
CA LEU A 35 -18.38 13.82 4.84
C LEU A 35 -19.44 12.78 5.22
N VAL A 36 -19.24 12.02 6.31
CA VAL A 36 -20.21 11.03 6.82
C VAL A 36 -21.47 11.71 7.39
N ARG A 37 -21.32 12.85 8.09
CA ARG A 37 -22.44 13.56 8.72
C ARG A 37 -23.36 14.28 7.73
N ASN A 38 -22.84 14.73 6.59
CA ASN A 38 -23.63 15.44 5.57
C ASN A 38 -24.47 14.53 4.65
N GLY A 39 -24.54 13.22 4.93
CA GLY A 39 -25.33 12.23 4.17
C GLY A 39 -26.85 12.28 4.37
N TYR A 40 -27.49 13.45 4.25
CA TYR A 40 -28.93 13.58 3.93
C TYR A 40 -29.07 13.90 2.43
N PRO A 41 -30.13 13.44 1.72
CA PRO A 41 -30.12 13.32 0.27
C PRO A 41 -30.15 14.69 -0.40
N ASN A 42 -28.97 15.14 -0.83
CA ASN A 42 -28.79 16.35 -1.61
C ASN A 42 -27.65 16.13 -2.61
N LYS A 43 -27.58 16.90 -3.69
CA LYS A 43 -26.58 16.73 -4.77
C LYS A 43 -25.12 16.71 -4.26
N GLU A 44 -24.88 17.32 -3.11
CA GLU A 44 -23.60 17.31 -2.40
C GLU A 44 -23.22 15.93 -1.83
N ALA A 45 -24.17 15.14 -1.35
CA ALA A 45 -23.92 13.80 -0.83
C ALA A 45 -23.37 12.87 -1.92
N LEU A 46 -23.91 12.95 -3.15
CA LEU A 46 -23.41 12.19 -4.30
C LEU A 46 -21.95 12.54 -4.63
N ALA A 47 -21.58 13.82 -4.56
CA ALA A 47 -20.20 14.27 -4.79
C ALA A 47 -19.25 13.75 -3.69
N ILE A 48 -19.72 13.72 -2.45
CA ILE A 48 -18.96 13.22 -1.30
C ILE A 48 -18.73 11.71 -1.40
N TYR A 49 -19.77 10.91 -1.64
CA TYR A 49 -19.61 9.46 -1.81
C TYR A 49 -18.81 9.12 -3.07
N GLY A 50 -19.04 9.85 -4.17
CA GLY A 50 -18.26 9.70 -5.41
C GLY A 50 -16.77 9.97 -5.19
N SER A 51 -16.42 11.07 -4.53
CA SER A 51 -15.01 11.40 -4.25
C SER A 51 -14.36 10.40 -3.28
N LEU A 52 -15.08 9.94 -2.24
CA LEU A 52 -14.57 8.93 -1.31
C LEU A 52 -14.30 7.59 -2.02
N THR A 53 -15.21 7.14 -2.89
CA THR A 53 -15.02 5.88 -3.64
C THR A 53 -13.82 5.97 -4.58
N ILE A 54 -13.66 7.08 -5.31
CA ILE A 54 -12.49 7.32 -6.17
C ILE A 54 -11.20 7.31 -5.34
N TRP A 55 -11.20 7.95 -4.17
CA TRP A 55 -10.05 7.95 -3.27
C TRP A 55 -9.68 6.55 -2.79
N MET A 56 -10.66 5.74 -2.39
CA MET A 56 -10.40 4.36 -1.94
C MET A 56 -9.84 3.48 -3.06
N PHE A 57 -10.41 3.53 -4.27
CA PHE A 57 -9.89 2.78 -5.41
C PHE A 57 -8.48 3.23 -5.80
N GLN A 58 -8.19 4.54 -5.68
CA GLN A 58 -6.86 5.07 -5.91
C GLN A 58 -5.82 4.50 -4.92
N GLN A 59 -6.15 4.45 -3.62
CA GLN A 59 -5.26 3.88 -2.60
C GLN A 59 -4.98 2.38 -2.84
N LEU A 60 -6.03 1.61 -3.15
CA LEU A 60 -5.87 0.18 -3.45
C LEU A 60 -5.01 -0.07 -4.71
N THR A 61 -5.15 0.79 -5.72
CA THR A 61 -4.32 0.73 -6.93
C THR A 61 -2.85 1.04 -6.63
N GLN A 62 -2.57 2.06 -5.81
CA GLN A 62 -1.21 2.41 -5.40
C GLN A 62 -0.52 1.26 -4.65
N ILE A 63 -1.22 0.66 -3.69
CA ILE A 63 -0.70 -0.50 -2.93
C ILE A 63 -0.37 -1.64 -3.90
N SER A 64 -1.26 -1.90 -4.85
CA SER A 64 -1.06 -2.95 -5.85
C SER A 64 0.17 -2.72 -6.73
N ILE A 65 0.46 -1.47 -7.13
CA ILE A 65 1.64 -1.12 -7.91
C ILE A 65 2.92 -1.31 -7.09
N ILE A 66 2.91 -0.87 -5.83
CA ILE A 66 4.05 -1.03 -4.92
C ILE A 66 4.41 -2.51 -4.76
N PHE A 67 3.40 -3.38 -4.57
CA PHE A 67 3.64 -4.82 -4.47
C PHE A 67 4.24 -5.40 -5.75
N GLU A 68 3.76 -4.98 -6.92
CA GLU A 68 4.31 -5.41 -8.21
C GLU A 68 5.77 -4.97 -8.38
N SER A 69 6.09 -3.72 -8.01
CA SER A 69 7.46 -3.21 -8.05
C SER A 69 8.38 -3.95 -7.09
N ILE A 70 7.93 -4.24 -5.87
CA ILE A 70 8.72 -5.04 -4.91
C ILE A 70 8.96 -6.45 -5.44
N ALA A 71 7.95 -7.07 -6.06
CA ALA A 71 8.11 -8.38 -6.68
C ALA A 71 9.15 -8.35 -7.81
N SER A 72 9.09 -7.33 -8.68
CA SER A 72 10.05 -7.14 -9.77
C SER A 72 11.49 -6.93 -9.26
N GLU A 73 11.70 -6.08 -8.26
CA GLU A 73 13.03 -5.85 -7.68
C GLU A 73 13.54 -7.07 -6.89
N SER A 74 12.64 -7.89 -6.35
CA SER A 74 13.05 -9.13 -5.72
C SER A 74 13.63 -10.14 -6.72
N GLU A 75 13.17 -10.13 -7.98
CA GLU A 75 13.72 -10.99 -9.02
C GLU A 75 15.14 -10.56 -9.41
N THR A 76 15.43 -9.25 -9.45
CA THR A 76 16.77 -8.75 -9.76
C THR A 76 17.79 -9.11 -8.69
N ILE A 77 17.38 -9.13 -7.41
CA ILE A 77 18.23 -9.58 -6.29
C ILE A 77 18.65 -11.04 -6.47
N LYS A 78 17.74 -11.90 -6.91
CA LYS A 78 18.06 -13.32 -7.16
C LYS A 78 19.16 -13.45 -8.21
N ASP A 79 19.02 -12.74 -9.32
CA ASP A 79 20.01 -12.77 -10.41
C ASP A 79 21.36 -12.21 -9.96
N ALA A 80 21.35 -11.10 -9.20
CA ALA A 80 22.55 -10.51 -8.62
C ALA A 80 23.27 -11.46 -7.64
N ILE A 81 22.53 -12.27 -6.88
CA ILE A 81 23.14 -13.28 -5.98
C ILE A 81 23.76 -14.43 -6.78
N TYR A 82 23.15 -14.83 -7.90
CA TYR A 82 23.72 -15.87 -8.77
C TYR A 82 25.02 -15.43 -9.44
N ASP A 83 25.13 -14.17 -9.84
CA ASP A 83 26.32 -13.61 -10.50
C ASP A 83 27.52 -13.40 -9.55
N LEU A 84 27.35 -13.55 -8.24
CA LEU A 84 28.45 -13.44 -7.28
C LEU A 84 29.45 -14.60 -7.46
N PRO A 85 30.77 -14.35 -7.39
CA PRO A 85 31.78 -15.41 -7.43
C PRO A 85 31.85 -16.14 -6.07
N TRP A 86 30.76 -16.83 -5.71
CA TRP A 86 30.58 -17.53 -4.44
C TRP A 86 31.58 -18.69 -4.24
N GLU A 87 32.19 -19.16 -5.33
CA GLU A 87 33.22 -20.20 -5.31
C GLU A 87 34.55 -19.73 -4.72
N SER A 88 34.89 -18.46 -4.91
CA SER A 88 36.14 -17.86 -4.41
C SER A 88 35.99 -17.19 -3.03
N MET A 89 34.84 -17.30 -2.39
CA MET A 89 34.57 -16.69 -1.07
C MET A 89 34.94 -17.62 0.09
N ASP A 90 35.16 -17.05 1.28
CA ASP A 90 35.41 -17.82 2.50
C ASP A 90 34.19 -18.69 2.90
N LEU A 91 34.41 -19.67 3.79
CA LEU A 91 33.35 -20.58 4.24
C LEU A 91 32.19 -19.87 4.95
N LYS A 92 32.42 -18.71 5.58
CA LYS A 92 31.37 -17.94 6.27
C LYS A 92 30.45 -17.25 5.26
N ASN A 93 31.03 -16.54 4.30
CA ASN A 93 30.34 -15.83 3.24
C ASN A 93 29.61 -16.81 2.31
N ARG A 94 30.22 -17.96 1.99
CA ARG A 94 29.57 -18.99 1.17
C ARG A 94 28.29 -19.51 1.83
N LYS A 95 28.27 -19.70 3.16
CA LYS A 95 27.05 -20.06 3.90
C LYS A 95 25.99 -18.96 3.86
N ILE A 96 26.39 -17.70 3.97
CA ILE A 96 25.48 -16.55 3.88
C ILE A 96 24.85 -16.50 2.49
N VAL A 97 25.66 -16.56 1.43
CA VAL A 97 25.19 -16.57 0.03
C VAL A 97 24.24 -17.75 -0.21
N LEU A 98 24.58 -18.96 0.28
CA LEU A 98 23.70 -20.13 0.15
C LEU A 98 22.34 -19.90 0.83
N SER A 99 22.34 -19.27 2.02
CA SER A 99 21.12 -18.91 2.73
C SER A 99 20.31 -17.88 1.93
N PHE A 100 20.94 -16.81 1.47
CA PHE A 100 20.29 -15.79 0.62
C PHE A 100 19.71 -16.39 -0.66
N LEU A 101 20.44 -17.28 -1.33
CA LEU A 101 19.98 -17.96 -2.54
C LEU A 101 18.76 -18.85 -2.25
N SER A 102 18.79 -19.60 -1.14
CA SER A 102 17.64 -20.42 -0.72
C SER A 102 16.39 -19.58 -0.45
N HIS A 103 16.54 -18.36 0.08
CA HIS A 103 15.41 -17.44 0.32
C HIS A 103 14.99 -16.69 -0.95
N ALA A 104 15.92 -16.35 -1.84
CA ALA A 104 15.63 -15.68 -3.12
C ALA A 104 15.02 -16.63 -4.16
N GLN A 105 15.22 -17.95 -4.02
CA GLN A 105 14.60 -18.96 -4.87
C GLN A 105 13.10 -19.14 -4.59
N THR A 106 12.61 -18.80 -3.39
CA THR A 106 11.18 -18.72 -3.14
C THR A 106 10.65 -17.42 -3.75
N PRO A 107 9.86 -17.47 -4.83
CA PRO A 107 9.32 -16.26 -5.43
C PRO A 107 8.51 -15.51 -4.37
N ILE A 108 8.71 -14.20 -4.26
CA ILE A 108 7.90 -13.34 -3.40
C ILE A 108 6.52 -13.19 -4.05
N THR A 109 5.74 -14.27 -4.03
CA THR A 109 4.33 -14.22 -4.37
C THR A 109 3.60 -13.74 -3.14
N PHE A 110 3.24 -12.46 -3.10
CA PHE A 110 2.43 -11.92 -2.02
C PHE A 110 1.00 -12.47 -2.15
N LYS A 111 0.76 -13.66 -1.60
CA LYS A 111 -0.56 -14.28 -1.59
C LYS A 111 -1.38 -13.70 -0.44
N ALA A 112 -2.39 -12.89 -0.76
CA ALA A 112 -3.38 -12.50 0.23
C ALA A 112 -4.18 -13.74 0.63
N SER A 113 -4.11 -14.12 1.92
CA SER A 113 -4.87 -15.23 2.50
C SER A 113 -4.66 -16.58 1.78
N GLY A 114 -3.51 -16.79 1.13
CA GLY A 114 -3.18 -18.05 0.43
C GLY A 114 -3.99 -18.34 -0.85
N LEU A 115 -5.01 -17.54 -1.17
CA LEU A 115 -5.89 -17.76 -2.33
C LEU A 115 -5.54 -16.88 -3.54
N ILE A 116 -5.17 -15.61 -3.33
CA ILE A 116 -5.09 -14.63 -4.43
C ILE A 116 -3.72 -13.96 -4.44
N SER A 117 -3.05 -13.95 -5.60
CA SER A 117 -1.83 -13.18 -5.81
C SER A 117 -2.15 -11.70 -5.78
N VAL A 118 -1.58 -10.94 -4.84
CA VAL A 118 -1.73 -9.49 -4.80
C VAL A 118 -0.88 -8.89 -5.90
N GLY A 119 -1.50 -8.08 -6.75
CA GLY A 119 -0.87 -7.46 -7.90
C GLY A 119 -1.91 -6.73 -8.75
N VAL A 120 -1.44 -6.00 -9.76
CA VAL A 120 -2.28 -5.05 -10.53
C VAL A 120 -3.45 -5.77 -11.21
N ARG A 121 -3.23 -7.02 -11.62
CA ARG A 121 -4.25 -7.90 -12.21
C ARG A 121 -5.41 -8.17 -11.26
N THR A 122 -5.12 -8.45 -10.00
CA THR A 122 -6.15 -8.72 -8.98
C THR A 122 -6.95 -7.45 -8.68
N MET A 123 -6.28 -6.30 -8.64
CA MET A 123 -6.98 -5.02 -8.45
C MET A 123 -7.94 -4.72 -9.61
N ALA A 124 -7.55 -5.02 -10.86
CA ALA A 124 -8.43 -4.88 -12.02
C ALA A 124 -9.69 -5.75 -11.92
N GLU A 125 -9.56 -7.00 -11.45
CA GLU A 125 -10.70 -7.88 -11.21
C GLU A 125 -11.62 -7.35 -10.09
N ILE A 126 -11.06 -6.77 -9.02
CA ILE A 126 -11.85 -6.13 -7.94
C ILE A 126 -12.66 -4.95 -8.49
N ILE A 127 -12.07 -4.11 -9.34
CA ILE A 127 -12.79 -2.97 -9.95
C ILE A 127 -13.90 -3.48 -10.88
N LYS A 128 -13.60 -4.49 -11.71
CA LYS A 128 -14.56 -5.08 -12.65
C LYS A 128 -15.76 -5.70 -11.94
N THR A 129 -15.53 -6.49 -10.90
CA THR A 129 -16.59 -7.10 -10.10
C THR A 129 -17.42 -6.06 -9.37
N SER A 130 -16.78 -5.02 -8.81
CA SER A 130 -17.46 -3.90 -8.17
C SER A 130 -18.41 -3.17 -9.13
N PHE A 131 -17.96 -2.88 -10.35
CA PHE A 131 -18.79 -2.24 -11.38
C PHE A 131 -19.92 -3.16 -11.87
N SER A 132 -19.64 -4.44 -12.06
CA SER A 132 -20.66 -5.44 -12.43
C SER A 132 -21.77 -5.52 -11.38
N TYR A 133 -21.40 -5.53 -10.09
CA TYR A 133 -22.36 -5.54 -9.00
C TYR A 133 -23.19 -4.25 -8.95
N TYR A 134 -22.54 -3.10 -9.15
CA TYR A 134 -23.23 -1.82 -9.26
C TYR A 134 -24.28 -1.82 -10.39
N LEU A 135 -23.91 -2.30 -11.59
CA LEU A 135 -24.85 -2.38 -12.72
C LEU A 135 -26.02 -3.31 -12.43
N MET A 136 -25.77 -4.44 -11.77
CA MET A 136 -26.81 -5.40 -11.39
C MET A 136 -27.82 -4.74 -10.44
N LEU A 137 -27.34 -4.07 -9.39
CA LEU A 137 -28.19 -3.35 -8.45
C LEU A 137 -28.95 -2.18 -9.11
N HIS A 138 -28.27 -1.43 -9.98
CA HIS A 138 -28.91 -0.32 -10.70
C HIS A 138 -30.03 -0.81 -11.61
N THR A 139 -29.81 -1.93 -12.30
CA THR A 139 -30.82 -2.55 -13.17
C THR A 139 -31.98 -3.09 -12.36
N ALA A 140 -31.72 -3.78 -11.23
CA ALA A 140 -32.76 -4.28 -10.33
C ALA A 140 -33.63 -3.13 -9.77
N ALA A 141 -33.02 -2.05 -9.29
CA ALA A 141 -33.74 -0.89 -8.77
C ALA A 141 -34.59 -0.19 -9.84
N LYS A 142 -34.16 -0.21 -11.10
CA LYS A 142 -34.91 0.36 -12.23
C LYS A 142 -36.09 -0.52 -12.66
N LEU A 143 -36.06 -1.83 -12.36
CA LEU A 143 -37.13 -2.76 -12.67
C LEU A 143 -38.29 -2.70 -11.66
N GLU A 144 -38.05 -2.21 -10.45
CA GLU A 144 -39.06 -2.05 -9.39
C GLU A 144 -39.78 -0.69 -9.42
N ALA A 145 -39.32 0.25 -10.26
CA ALA A 145 -39.85 1.61 -10.41
C ALA A 145 -40.65 1.78 -11.71
#